data_AF-A0A955VHP0-F1
#
_entry.id   AF-A0A955VHP0-F1
#
_cell.length_a   1.000
_cell.length_b   1.000
_cell.length_c   1.000
_cell.angle_alpha   90.00
_cell.angle_beta   90.00
_cell.angle_gamma   90.00
#
_symmetry.space_group_name_H-M   'P 1'
#
loop_
_entity.id
_entity.type
_entity.pdbx_description
1 polymer ?
#
loop_
_entity_poly.entity_id
_entity_poly.type
_entity_poly.pdbx_seq_one_letter_code
_entity_poly.pdbx_strand_id
1 'polypeptide(L)'
;TPSSDADNPFWCASWTDYHNTLKTAPIFAMRSGAVEWLDELATTGALRQLHTQIFQCAPDDPDFYCAMAPAGYGAYRSDFNSSHAYFDNLMLYYWLSGDYTVVETLKRGAETMRGFLCPKRPNGNCSADEVNSDPWAEITGRVASQWFAVFRFVGLASDDPSFLVDFRTGLSRAVTQHFVLARSGGEDYGFWTGAIVSGPGTYQTDQTWMATLYDMNNLYRLMLDSDDAPIGEPPIAPSAVLIAWARTLRDFGSGTLGENPVGDGTVDGTWPNILEFEWSGTRIGGTLVTARHTVTASDPDSALYETGKANLPALFLRAALLSGDATLRAMGRDLALLAWQGSKAGLSSGIGLGKIQGLYLARLHAAIALLE
;
A
#
# COMPACT_ATOMS: atom_id res chain seq x y z
N THR A 1 7.70 -23.29 21.23
CA THR A 1 8.68 -23.70 22.28
C THR A 1 9.39 -24.97 21.85
N PRO A 2 10.64 -25.24 22.30
CA PRO A 2 11.34 -26.47 21.96
C PRO A 2 10.58 -27.67 22.54
N SER A 3 9.85 -28.41 21.69
CA SER A 3 8.93 -29.56 21.91
C SER A 3 7.52 -29.38 21.34
N SER A 4 7.16 -28.18 20.86
CA SER A 4 5.88 -27.95 20.18
C SER A 4 6.05 -28.05 18.66
N ASP A 5 5.28 -28.95 18.03
CA ASP A 5 5.21 -29.03 16.56
C ASP A 5 4.41 -27.88 15.94
N ALA A 6 3.71 -27.07 16.74
CA ALA A 6 2.96 -25.90 16.27
C ALA A 6 3.86 -24.85 15.62
N ASP A 7 5.14 -24.81 16.01
CA ASP A 7 6.13 -23.90 15.44
C ASP A 7 6.81 -24.49 14.18
N ASN A 8 6.64 -25.78 13.86
CA ASN A 8 7.33 -26.41 12.73
C ASN A 8 7.02 -25.74 11.37
N PRO A 9 5.77 -25.32 11.07
CA PRO A 9 5.47 -24.50 9.89
C PRO A 9 6.19 -23.14 9.88
N PHE A 10 6.66 -22.68 11.04
CA PHE A 10 7.26 -21.37 11.25
C PHE A 10 8.78 -21.40 11.52
N TRP A 11 9.36 -22.54 11.89
CA TRP A 11 10.79 -22.62 12.24
C TRP A 11 11.60 -23.34 11.17
N CYS A 12 11.00 -24.32 10.49
CA CYS A 12 11.64 -25.08 9.41
C CYS A 12 11.27 -24.59 8.00
N ALA A 13 10.35 -23.62 7.88
CA ALA A 13 9.87 -23.13 6.59
C ALA A 13 10.56 -21.84 6.14
N SER A 14 10.68 -21.67 4.82
CA SER A 14 11.06 -20.44 4.11
C SER A 14 10.02 -19.31 4.18
N TRP A 15 9.08 -19.39 5.13
CA TRP A 15 7.89 -18.56 5.15
C TRP A 15 8.18 -17.10 5.53
N THR A 16 7.58 -16.20 4.76
CA THR A 16 7.61 -14.74 4.87
C THR A 16 6.17 -14.26 4.77
N ASP A 17 5.77 -13.26 5.58
CA ASP A 17 4.41 -12.71 5.57
C ASP A 17 4.15 -11.80 4.35
N TYR A 18 4.25 -12.36 3.14
CA TYR A 18 4.08 -11.60 1.91
C TYR A 18 2.74 -10.88 1.89
N HIS A 19 2.78 -9.58 1.60
CA HIS A 19 1.61 -8.70 1.53
C HIS A 19 0.76 -8.68 2.81
N ASN A 20 1.38 -8.98 3.95
CA ASN A 20 0.73 -9.05 5.26
C ASN A 20 -0.43 -10.06 5.29
N THR A 21 -0.22 -11.26 4.75
CA THR A 21 -1.27 -12.28 4.65
C THR A 21 -1.81 -12.66 6.04
N LEU A 22 -0.95 -12.77 7.05
CA LEU A 22 -1.35 -13.21 8.39
C LEU A 22 -2.26 -12.24 9.12
N LYS A 23 -2.30 -10.95 8.74
CA LYS A 23 -3.28 -10.01 9.29
C LYS A 23 -4.73 -10.45 9.05
N THR A 24 -4.95 -11.39 8.13
CA THR A 24 -6.25 -12.03 7.93
C THR A 24 -6.73 -12.79 9.17
N ALA A 25 -5.83 -13.44 9.91
CA ALA A 25 -6.18 -14.21 11.10
C ALA A 25 -6.81 -13.34 12.22
N PRO A 26 -6.20 -12.22 12.66
CA PRO A 26 -6.83 -11.36 13.65
C PRO A 26 -8.12 -10.71 13.15
N ILE A 27 -8.20 -10.33 11.86
CA ILE A 27 -9.43 -9.80 11.28
C ILE A 27 -10.55 -10.85 11.31
N PHE A 28 -10.25 -12.09 10.94
CA PHE A 28 -11.21 -13.19 10.98
C PHE A 28 -11.67 -13.47 12.42
N ALA A 29 -10.75 -13.52 13.38
CA ALA A 29 -11.09 -13.71 14.79
C ALA A 29 -12.04 -12.60 15.30
N MET A 30 -11.75 -11.34 14.97
CA MET A 30 -12.62 -10.21 15.35
C MET A 30 -14.03 -10.30 14.74
N ARG A 31 -14.17 -10.85 13.52
CA ARG A 31 -15.48 -10.98 12.84
C ARG A 31 -16.27 -12.22 13.26
N SER A 32 -15.59 -13.33 13.51
CA SER A 32 -16.22 -14.64 13.74
C SER A 32 -16.31 -15.03 15.22
N GLY A 33 -15.51 -14.41 16.09
CA GLY A 33 -15.33 -14.84 17.47
C GLY A 33 -14.40 -16.05 17.63
N ALA A 34 -13.83 -16.58 16.55
CA ALA A 34 -12.90 -17.71 16.56
C ALA A 34 -11.50 -17.26 16.99
N VAL A 35 -11.34 -17.04 18.30
CA VAL A 35 -10.11 -16.51 18.93
C VAL A 35 -8.93 -17.46 18.86
N GLU A 36 -9.16 -18.76 18.65
CA GLU A 36 -8.11 -19.77 18.46
C GLU A 36 -7.15 -19.42 17.33
N TRP A 37 -7.63 -18.73 16.28
CA TRP A 37 -6.79 -18.28 15.16
C TRP A 37 -5.81 -17.16 15.54
N LEU A 38 -6.05 -16.45 16.65
CA LEU A 38 -5.08 -15.52 17.19
C LEU A 38 -3.85 -16.27 17.69
N ASP A 39 -4.05 -17.32 18.46
CA ASP A 39 -2.97 -18.11 19.06
C ASP A 39 -2.26 -18.96 18.02
N GLU A 40 -3.01 -19.64 17.14
CA GLU A 40 -2.44 -20.58 16.17
C GLU A 40 -1.70 -19.90 15.01
N LEU A 41 -2.17 -18.72 14.56
CA LEU A 41 -1.65 -18.06 13.36
C LEU A 41 -1.11 -16.65 13.63
N ALA A 42 -1.93 -15.75 14.18
CA ALA A 42 -1.59 -14.33 14.26
C ALA A 42 -0.38 -14.07 15.17
N THR A 43 -0.44 -14.57 16.40
CA THR A 43 0.59 -14.43 17.43
C THR A 43 1.88 -15.13 17.00
N THR A 44 1.79 -16.39 16.57
CA THR A 44 2.96 -17.16 16.10
C THR A 44 3.67 -16.46 14.94
N GLY A 45 2.90 -15.93 13.98
CA GLY A 45 3.43 -15.15 12.88
C GLY A 45 4.11 -13.85 13.31
N ALA A 46 3.48 -13.10 14.22
CA ALA A 46 4.02 -11.84 14.74
C ALA A 46 5.31 -12.08 15.54
N LEU A 47 5.35 -13.06 16.44
CA LEU A 47 6.53 -13.40 17.22
C LEU A 47 7.67 -13.92 16.34
N ARG A 48 7.36 -14.70 15.29
CA ARG A 48 8.36 -15.06 14.28
C ARG A 48 8.92 -13.81 13.60
N GLN A 49 8.06 -12.89 13.18
CA GLN A 49 8.52 -11.67 12.52
C GLN A 49 9.42 -10.86 13.45
N LEU A 50 8.99 -10.67 14.70
CA LEU A 50 9.70 -9.92 15.73
C LEU A 50 11.09 -10.49 16.02
N HIS A 51 11.17 -11.79 16.31
CA HIS A 51 12.40 -12.39 16.84
C HIS A 51 13.31 -13.00 15.77
N THR A 52 12.76 -13.29 14.59
CA THR A 52 13.55 -13.88 13.51
C THR A 52 13.61 -12.93 12.32
N GLN A 53 12.50 -12.45 11.77
CA GLN A 53 12.54 -11.80 10.46
C GLN A 53 13.20 -10.42 10.47
N ILE A 54 13.01 -9.67 11.56
CA ILE A 54 13.64 -8.37 11.75
C ILE A 54 15.14 -8.54 12.04
N PHE A 55 15.96 -7.72 11.39
CA PHE A 55 17.39 -7.65 11.64
C PHE A 55 17.65 -7.07 13.04
N GLN A 56 18.10 -7.93 13.94
CA GLN A 56 18.35 -7.60 15.34
C GLN A 56 19.78 -7.08 15.50
N CYS A 57 19.91 -5.92 16.13
CA CYS A 57 21.18 -5.24 16.33
C CYS A 57 21.41 -4.93 17.81
N ALA A 58 22.67 -4.82 18.23
CA ALA A 58 23.00 -4.27 19.55
C ALA A 58 22.51 -2.81 19.66
N PRO A 59 22.15 -2.28 20.85
CA PRO A 59 21.53 -0.95 20.99
C PRO A 59 22.25 0.19 20.27
N ASP A 60 23.59 0.18 20.28
CA ASP A 60 24.42 1.24 19.70
C ASP A 60 24.96 0.91 18.30
N ASP A 61 24.46 -0.16 17.67
CA ASP A 61 24.88 -0.53 16.32
C ASP A 61 24.35 0.48 15.28
N PRO A 62 25.22 1.14 14.50
CA PRO A 62 24.82 2.14 13.53
C PRO A 62 24.37 1.56 12.18
N ASP A 63 24.27 0.23 12.03
CA ASP A 63 23.85 -0.39 10.77
C ASP A 63 22.46 0.13 10.33
N PHE A 64 22.39 0.57 9.08
CA PHE A 64 21.18 1.05 8.44
C PHE A 64 20.05 0.00 8.50
N TYR A 65 20.39 -1.28 8.37
CA TYR A 65 19.39 -2.35 8.32
C TYR A 65 18.82 -2.74 9.68
N CYS A 66 19.28 -2.15 10.78
CA CYS A 66 18.74 -2.43 12.11
C CYS A 66 17.23 -2.19 12.18
N ALA A 67 16.52 -3.18 12.75
CA ALA A 67 15.07 -3.21 12.84
C ALA A 67 14.30 -3.20 11.50
N MET A 68 15.00 -3.45 10.39
CA MET A 68 14.37 -3.72 9.10
C MET A 68 14.09 -5.21 8.94
N ALA A 69 13.04 -5.58 8.23
CA ALA A 69 12.73 -6.97 7.88
C ALA A 69 12.83 -7.19 6.37
N PRO A 70 14.02 -7.01 5.76
CA PRO A 70 14.19 -7.09 4.31
C PRO A 70 13.81 -8.48 3.83
N ALA A 71 12.70 -8.56 3.13
CA ALA A 71 12.29 -9.74 2.40
C ALA A 71 12.50 -9.51 0.90
N GLY A 72 13.08 -10.48 0.20
CA GLY A 72 13.22 -10.45 -1.26
C GLY A 72 12.25 -11.39 -1.97
N TYR A 73 12.54 -11.75 -3.22
CA TYR A 73 11.83 -12.78 -3.96
C TYR A 73 12.41 -14.16 -3.58
N GLY A 74 11.92 -14.78 -2.51
CA GLY A 74 12.43 -16.08 -2.09
C GLY A 74 12.13 -16.46 -0.64
N ALA A 75 13.01 -17.28 -0.08
CA ALA A 75 12.97 -17.68 1.32
C ALA A 75 13.50 -16.56 2.22
N TYR A 76 13.08 -16.59 3.48
CA TYR A 76 13.69 -15.80 4.54
C TYR A 76 15.24 -15.82 4.48
N ARG A 77 15.88 -14.64 4.44
CA ARG A 77 17.34 -14.39 4.32
C ARG A 77 18.03 -14.87 3.02
N SER A 78 17.33 -15.50 2.07
CA SER A 78 17.96 -15.93 0.81
C SER A 78 18.06 -14.81 -0.22
N ASP A 79 17.23 -13.78 -0.09
CA ASP A 79 17.24 -12.57 -0.93
C ASP A 79 17.03 -11.35 -0.03
N PHE A 80 18.12 -10.62 0.23
CA PHE A 80 18.16 -9.42 1.06
C PHE A 80 17.96 -8.16 0.20
N ASN A 81 16.96 -8.13 -0.68
CA ASN A 81 16.79 -6.99 -1.59
C ASN A 81 16.11 -5.76 -0.95
N SER A 82 15.86 -5.75 0.37
CA SER A 82 15.27 -4.64 1.14
C SER A 82 13.99 -4.00 0.58
N SER A 83 13.33 -4.64 -0.38
CA SER A 83 12.16 -4.08 -1.07
C SER A 83 10.84 -4.33 -0.33
N HIS A 84 10.89 -5.04 0.79
CA HIS A 84 9.70 -5.44 1.54
C HIS A 84 9.93 -5.43 3.05
N ALA A 85 8.98 -4.86 3.78
CA ALA A 85 8.80 -4.98 5.21
C ALA A 85 7.29 -5.03 5.54
N TYR A 86 6.76 -6.23 5.78
CA TYR A 86 5.32 -6.49 5.93
C TYR A 86 4.91 -6.53 7.40
N PHE A 87 4.81 -5.37 8.05
CA PHE A 87 4.61 -5.28 9.50
C PHE A 87 3.15 -5.24 9.98
N ASP A 88 2.13 -5.30 9.11
CA ASP A 88 0.74 -5.09 9.56
C ASP A 88 0.29 -6.12 10.61
N ASN A 89 0.68 -7.41 10.46
CA ASN A 89 0.32 -8.43 11.46
C ASN A 89 1.02 -8.18 12.80
N LEU A 90 2.28 -7.78 12.78
CA LEU A 90 3.04 -7.42 13.98
C LEU A 90 2.43 -6.19 14.69
N MET A 91 1.99 -5.19 13.94
CA MET A 91 1.28 -4.03 14.48
C MET A 91 -0.07 -4.42 15.11
N LEU A 92 -0.85 -5.31 14.47
CA LEU A 92 -2.10 -5.82 15.04
C LEU A 92 -1.86 -6.64 16.31
N TYR A 93 -0.80 -7.46 16.33
CA TYR A 93 -0.40 -8.20 17.52
C TYR A 93 -0.16 -7.24 18.70
N TYR A 94 0.58 -6.13 18.51
CA TYR A 94 0.73 -5.12 19.56
C TYR A 94 -0.63 -4.59 20.07
N TRP A 95 -1.55 -4.23 19.18
CA TRP A 95 -2.85 -3.69 19.60
C TRP A 95 -3.70 -4.72 20.36
N LEU A 96 -3.47 -6.01 20.15
CA LEU A 96 -4.17 -7.09 20.83
C LEU A 96 -3.50 -7.53 22.14
N SER A 97 -2.18 -7.43 22.24
CA SER A 97 -1.41 -7.96 23.38
C SER A 97 -0.84 -6.90 24.32
N GLY A 98 -0.59 -5.69 23.83
CA GLY A 98 0.16 -4.65 24.54
C GLY A 98 1.67 -4.90 24.62
N ASP A 99 2.22 -5.84 23.85
CA ASP A 99 3.65 -6.19 23.87
C ASP A 99 4.52 -5.04 23.32
N TYR A 100 5.04 -4.22 24.22
CA TYR A 100 5.80 -3.02 23.89
C TYR A 100 7.13 -3.29 23.19
N THR A 101 7.65 -4.53 23.22
CA THR A 101 8.85 -4.90 22.46
C THR A 101 8.67 -4.69 20.95
N VAL A 102 7.42 -4.77 20.46
CA VAL A 102 7.08 -4.41 19.07
C VAL A 102 7.40 -2.94 18.78
N VAL A 103 6.99 -2.04 19.67
CA VAL A 103 7.20 -0.60 19.53
C VAL A 103 8.68 -0.27 19.61
N GLU A 104 9.39 -0.80 20.61
CA GLU A 104 10.84 -0.59 20.77
C GLU A 104 11.62 -1.05 19.54
N THR A 105 11.26 -2.21 19.00
CA THR A 105 11.90 -2.76 17.80
C THR A 105 11.65 -1.86 16.59
N LEU A 106 10.38 -1.57 16.28
CA LEU A 106 10.05 -0.79 15.07
C LEU A 106 10.48 0.68 15.15
N LYS A 107 10.50 1.29 16.34
CA LYS A 107 10.97 2.67 16.56
C LYS A 107 12.42 2.84 16.09
N ARG A 108 13.28 1.84 16.31
CA ARG A 108 14.67 1.90 15.86
C ARG A 108 14.80 2.00 14.34
N GLY A 109 14.09 1.14 13.60
CA GLY A 109 14.09 1.19 12.14
C GLY A 109 13.47 2.49 11.62
N ALA A 110 12.45 2.97 12.33
CA ALA A 110 11.81 4.25 12.03
C ALA A 110 12.77 5.44 12.21
N GLU A 111 13.64 5.46 13.21
CA GLU A 111 14.66 6.51 13.40
C GLU A 111 15.65 6.55 12.22
N THR A 112 16.09 5.39 11.74
CA THR A 112 16.95 5.34 10.55
C THR A 112 16.20 5.86 9.33
N MET A 113 14.96 5.37 9.11
CA MET A 113 14.22 5.68 7.89
C MET A 113 13.67 7.09 7.83
N ARG A 114 13.33 7.72 8.96
CA ARG A 114 12.93 9.13 8.95
C ARG A 114 14.09 10.04 8.54
N GLY A 115 15.32 9.70 8.94
CA GLY A 115 16.55 10.39 8.52
C GLY A 115 16.84 10.19 7.04
N PHE A 116 16.68 8.95 6.57
CA PHE A 116 16.89 8.59 5.17
C PHE A 116 15.87 9.25 4.24
N LEU A 117 14.58 9.21 4.59
CA LEU A 117 13.50 9.79 3.79
C LEU A 117 13.43 11.31 3.93
N CYS A 118 13.97 11.89 5.01
CA CYS A 118 14.04 13.32 5.23
C CYS A 118 15.39 13.76 5.82
N PRO A 119 16.32 14.29 5.01
CA PRO A 119 17.68 14.62 5.45
C PRO A 119 17.76 15.75 6.50
N LYS A 120 16.66 16.48 6.75
CA LYS A 120 16.58 17.49 7.82
C LYS A 120 16.39 16.89 9.21
N ARG A 121 16.02 15.60 9.31
CA ARG A 121 15.87 14.92 10.60
C ARG A 121 17.23 14.68 11.29
N PRO A 122 17.28 14.67 12.63
CA PRO A 122 16.16 14.92 13.56
C PRO A 122 15.87 16.41 13.81
N ASN A 123 16.70 17.32 13.31
CA ASN A 123 16.68 18.75 13.68
C ASN A 123 15.61 19.61 12.97
N GLY A 124 14.84 19.02 12.05
CA GLY A 124 13.80 19.69 11.29
C GLY A 124 12.96 18.73 10.48
N ASN A 125 12.02 19.29 9.72
CA ASN A 125 11.11 18.55 8.84
C ASN A 125 11.33 18.99 7.39
N CYS A 126 11.13 18.07 6.46
CA CYS A 126 11.15 18.36 5.03
C CYS A 126 9.85 19.05 4.62
N SER A 127 9.95 20.09 3.79
CA SER A 127 8.78 20.74 3.20
C SER A 127 8.18 19.86 2.10
N ALA A 128 6.96 20.19 1.66
CA ALA A 128 6.22 19.39 0.68
C ALA A 128 6.92 19.33 -0.70
N ASP A 129 7.64 20.38 -1.06
CA ASP A 129 8.42 20.54 -2.30
C ASP A 129 9.86 20.04 -2.19
N GLU A 130 10.30 19.60 -1.00
CA GLU A 130 11.68 19.15 -0.79
C GLU A 130 11.94 17.82 -1.48
N VAL A 131 12.85 17.80 -2.44
CA VAL A 131 13.25 16.62 -3.21
C VAL A 131 14.43 15.92 -2.54
N ASN A 132 14.38 14.60 -2.45
CA ASN A 132 15.52 13.81 -1.97
C ASN A 132 16.61 13.73 -3.04
N SER A 133 17.86 13.98 -2.64
CA SER A 133 19.02 13.85 -3.52
C SER A 133 19.46 12.41 -3.74
N ASP A 134 19.10 11.51 -2.81
CA ASP A 134 19.35 10.08 -2.93
C ASP A 134 18.20 9.45 -3.75
N PRO A 135 18.48 8.85 -4.92
CA PRO A 135 17.46 8.23 -5.75
C PRO A 135 16.77 7.03 -5.08
N TRP A 136 17.36 6.45 -4.02
CA TRP A 136 16.77 5.34 -3.28
C TRP A 136 15.86 5.80 -2.13
N ALA A 137 15.88 7.08 -1.79
CA ALA A 137 14.98 7.68 -0.80
C ALA A 137 13.66 8.12 -1.47
N GLU A 138 13.01 7.20 -2.17
CA GLU A 138 11.70 7.45 -2.78
C GLU A 138 10.64 7.74 -1.71
N ILE A 139 9.65 8.56 -2.05
CA ILE A 139 8.55 8.97 -1.15
C ILE A 139 7.19 8.42 -1.58
N THR A 140 7.18 7.58 -2.61
CA THR A 140 6.02 6.85 -3.13
C THR A 140 6.36 5.38 -3.28
N GLY A 141 5.37 4.57 -3.63
CA GLY A 141 5.57 3.16 -3.88
C GLY A 141 5.80 2.36 -2.61
N ARG A 142 6.21 1.11 -2.83
CA ARG A 142 6.13 0.03 -1.84
C ARG A 142 6.90 0.29 -0.55
N VAL A 143 8.19 0.62 -0.66
CA VAL A 143 9.09 0.74 0.49
C VAL A 143 8.73 1.96 1.32
N ALA A 144 8.60 3.13 0.69
CA ALA A 144 8.23 4.37 1.35
C ALA A 144 6.92 4.22 2.12
N SER A 145 5.89 3.65 1.48
CA SER A 145 4.58 3.46 2.11
C SER A 145 4.59 2.48 3.27
N GLN A 146 5.42 1.44 3.25
CA GLN A 146 5.56 0.54 4.40
C GLN A 146 6.16 1.28 5.60
N TRP A 147 7.17 2.13 5.38
CA TRP A 147 7.74 2.95 6.44
C TRP A 147 6.83 4.07 6.91
N PHE A 148 6.01 4.66 6.04
CA PHE A 148 4.94 5.57 6.45
C PHE A 148 3.93 4.89 7.39
N ALA A 149 3.57 3.63 7.12
CA ALA A 149 2.73 2.86 8.04
C ALA A 149 3.45 2.62 9.39
N VAL A 150 4.76 2.39 9.40
CA VAL A 150 5.56 2.28 10.62
C VAL A 150 5.63 3.61 11.38
N PHE A 151 5.85 4.74 10.71
CA PHE A 151 5.84 6.06 11.35
C PHE A 151 4.50 6.36 12.00
N ARG A 152 3.39 6.06 11.30
CA ARG A 152 2.05 6.18 11.88
C ARG A 152 1.90 5.29 13.12
N PHE A 153 2.32 4.02 13.03
CA PHE A 153 2.22 3.07 14.15
C PHE A 153 3.03 3.55 15.36
N VAL A 154 4.32 3.83 15.19
CA VAL A 154 5.21 4.27 16.29
C VAL A 154 4.70 5.57 16.89
N GLY A 155 4.24 6.51 16.07
CA GLY A 155 3.70 7.78 16.55
C GLY A 155 2.39 7.65 17.34
N LEU A 156 1.62 6.58 17.14
CA LEU A 156 0.40 6.27 17.91
C LEU A 156 0.66 5.39 19.13
N ALA A 157 1.67 4.51 19.06
CA ALA A 157 1.91 3.45 20.04
C ALA A 157 3.05 3.75 21.03
N SER A 158 3.88 4.77 20.76
CA SER A 158 5.00 5.17 21.61
C SER A 158 4.77 6.51 22.32
N ASP A 159 5.76 6.90 23.11
CA ASP A 159 5.88 8.21 23.75
C ASP A 159 6.40 9.33 22.82
N ASP A 160 6.69 9.01 21.54
CA ASP A 160 7.22 9.97 20.56
C ASP A 160 6.22 10.22 19.41
N PRO A 161 5.33 11.22 19.55
CA PRO A 161 4.38 11.57 18.50
C PRO A 161 5.04 12.25 17.29
N SER A 162 6.34 12.57 17.32
CA SER A 162 7.02 13.23 16.21
C SER A 162 7.06 12.38 14.94
N PHE A 163 6.90 11.06 15.05
CA PHE A 163 6.74 10.15 13.91
C PHE A 163 5.41 10.37 13.15
N LEU A 164 4.35 10.87 13.82
CA LEU A 164 3.13 11.27 13.12
C LEU A 164 3.39 12.46 12.17
N VAL A 165 4.37 13.31 12.50
CA VAL A 165 4.81 14.37 11.60
C VAL A 165 5.48 13.78 10.37
N ASP A 166 6.34 12.77 10.51
CA ASP A 166 6.97 12.09 9.35
C ASP A 166 5.96 11.42 8.44
N PHE A 167 4.95 10.77 9.02
CA PHE A 167 3.85 10.19 8.26
C PHE A 167 3.11 11.25 7.42
N ARG A 168 2.76 12.38 8.03
CA ARG A 168 2.03 13.47 7.38
C ARG A 168 2.88 14.20 6.33
N THR A 169 4.11 14.56 6.66
CA THR A 169 5.00 15.29 5.74
C THR A 169 5.46 14.42 4.58
N GLY A 170 5.71 13.12 4.81
CA GLY A 170 6.02 12.16 3.76
C GLY A 170 4.89 12.05 2.73
N LEU A 171 3.64 11.89 3.18
CA LEU A 171 2.48 11.87 2.28
C LEU A 171 2.19 13.23 1.61
N SER A 172 2.42 14.35 2.30
CA SER A 172 2.34 15.69 1.72
C SER A 172 3.34 15.89 0.58
N ARG A 173 4.57 15.39 0.74
CA ARG A 173 5.60 15.39 -0.31
C ARG A 173 5.21 14.48 -1.47
N ALA A 174 4.72 13.28 -1.18
CA ALA A 174 4.24 12.35 -2.19
C ALA A 174 3.15 12.98 -3.07
N VAL A 175 2.13 13.60 -2.46
CA VAL A 175 1.07 14.31 -3.19
C VAL A 175 1.59 15.52 -3.95
N THR A 176 2.56 16.26 -3.40
CA THR A 176 3.14 17.43 -4.08
C THR A 176 3.91 17.03 -5.34
N GLN A 177 4.73 15.99 -5.22
CA GLN A 177 5.75 15.66 -6.21
C GLN A 177 5.29 14.61 -7.23
N HIS A 178 4.32 13.75 -6.87
CA HIS A 178 3.99 12.56 -7.67
C HIS A 178 2.51 12.46 -8.06
N PHE A 179 1.69 13.48 -7.79
CA PHE A 179 0.27 13.45 -8.12
C PHE A 179 -0.11 14.54 -9.12
N VAL A 180 -0.98 14.20 -10.06
CA VAL A 180 -1.64 15.15 -10.98
C VAL A 180 -3.15 14.96 -10.86
N LEU A 181 -3.88 16.06 -10.76
CA LEU A 181 -5.34 16.10 -10.84
C LEU A 181 -5.73 16.85 -12.11
N ALA A 182 -6.24 16.14 -13.11
CA ALA A 182 -6.59 16.69 -14.40
C ALA A 182 -8.07 16.47 -14.72
N ARG A 183 -8.67 17.43 -15.44
CA ARG A 183 -10.10 17.48 -15.76
C ARG A 183 -10.38 17.06 -17.18
N SER A 184 -11.41 16.24 -17.37
CA SER A 184 -12.01 15.96 -18.68
C SER A 184 -13.48 15.57 -18.53
N GLY A 185 -14.32 15.99 -19.48
CA GLY A 185 -15.73 15.60 -19.49
C GLY A 185 -16.53 16.00 -18.23
N GLY A 186 -16.08 17.01 -17.48
CA GLY A 186 -16.71 17.43 -16.21
C GLY A 186 -16.27 16.65 -14.98
N GLU A 187 -15.36 15.69 -15.13
CA GLU A 187 -14.84 14.84 -14.06
C GLU A 187 -13.38 15.18 -13.74
N ASP A 188 -12.98 14.92 -12.48
CA ASP A 188 -11.60 15.02 -12.00
C ASP A 188 -10.96 13.62 -12.00
N TYR A 189 -9.81 13.50 -12.69
CA TYR A 189 -9.00 12.28 -12.81
C TYR A 189 -7.66 12.47 -12.12
N GLY A 190 -7.27 11.47 -11.33
CA GLY A 190 -6.03 11.46 -10.57
C GLY A 190 -4.99 10.56 -11.21
N PHE A 191 -3.73 10.99 -11.28
CA PHE A 191 -2.62 10.20 -11.80
C PHE A 191 -1.48 10.24 -10.80
N TRP A 192 -1.05 9.06 -10.33
CA TRP A 192 0.02 8.89 -9.36
C TRP A 192 1.27 8.33 -10.06
N THR A 193 2.39 9.04 -10.03
CA THR A 193 3.57 8.79 -10.87
C THR A 193 4.75 8.26 -10.06
N GLY A 194 5.55 7.37 -10.65
CA GLY A 194 6.85 7.00 -10.08
C GLY A 194 7.86 8.15 -10.16
N ALA A 195 7.82 8.94 -11.24
CA ALA A 195 8.69 10.09 -11.45
C ALA A 195 8.15 11.37 -10.77
N ILE A 196 9.05 12.28 -10.40
CA ILE A 196 8.69 13.62 -9.91
C ILE A 196 8.10 14.45 -11.06
N VAL A 197 6.93 15.03 -10.82
CA VAL A 197 6.23 15.94 -11.72
C VAL A 197 6.83 17.34 -11.64
N SER A 198 7.57 17.74 -12.66
CA SER A 198 8.24 19.05 -12.72
C SER A 198 7.46 20.11 -13.52
N GLY A 199 6.44 19.68 -14.27
CA GLY A 199 5.58 20.55 -15.07
C GLY A 199 4.67 19.75 -16.02
N PRO A 200 3.77 20.43 -16.76
CA PRO A 200 2.91 19.80 -17.76
C PRO A 200 3.70 19.02 -18.80
N GLY A 201 3.18 17.86 -19.20
CA GLY A 201 3.81 16.98 -20.19
C GLY A 201 3.23 15.57 -20.15
N THR A 202 3.92 14.65 -20.82
CA THR A 202 3.56 13.22 -20.84
C THR A 202 4.31 12.47 -19.74
N TYR A 203 3.56 11.74 -18.91
CA TYR A 203 4.09 10.95 -17.80
C TYR A 203 3.43 9.58 -17.78
N GLN A 204 4.03 8.67 -17.00
CA GLN A 204 3.46 7.37 -16.69
C GLN A 204 3.04 7.34 -15.22
N THR A 205 1.93 6.66 -14.96
CA THR A 205 1.60 6.29 -13.58
C THR A 205 2.62 5.28 -13.05
N ASP A 206 2.73 5.15 -11.73
CA ASP A 206 3.29 3.93 -11.14
C ASP A 206 2.38 2.72 -11.47
N GLN A 207 2.82 1.51 -11.14
CA GLN A 207 1.99 0.32 -11.24
C GLN A 207 0.69 0.52 -10.46
N THR A 208 -0.43 0.44 -11.16
CA THR A 208 -1.75 0.85 -10.66
C THR A 208 -2.15 0.09 -9.39
N TRP A 209 -1.81 -1.21 -9.31
CA TRP A 209 -2.06 -2.02 -8.13
C TRP A 209 -1.13 -1.69 -6.95
N MET A 210 0.13 -1.30 -7.20
CA MET A 210 1.06 -0.93 -6.14
C MET A 210 0.67 0.39 -5.50
N ALA A 211 0.45 1.43 -6.31
CA ALA A 211 -0.04 2.72 -5.85
C ALA A 211 -1.34 2.55 -5.04
N THR A 212 -2.25 1.69 -5.51
CA THR A 212 -3.50 1.40 -4.80
C THR A 212 -3.29 0.63 -3.49
N LEU A 213 -2.47 -0.42 -3.51
CA LEU A 213 -2.20 -1.26 -2.36
C LEU A 213 -1.50 -0.48 -1.25
N TYR A 214 -0.54 0.38 -1.59
CA TYR A 214 0.36 1.02 -0.65
C TYR A 214 0.00 2.49 -0.41
N ASP A 215 0.21 3.35 -1.41
CA ASP A 215 0.10 4.81 -1.27
C ASP A 215 -1.33 5.25 -0.96
N MET A 216 -2.31 4.79 -1.73
CA MET A 216 -3.72 5.14 -1.52
C MET A 216 -4.25 4.62 -0.18
N ASN A 217 -3.72 3.51 0.32
CA ASN A 217 -4.11 3.03 1.64
C ASN A 217 -3.55 3.92 2.76
N ASN A 218 -2.35 4.46 2.59
CA ASN A 218 -1.79 5.43 3.53
C ASN A 218 -2.52 6.77 3.46
N LEU A 219 -2.89 7.25 2.27
CA LEU A 219 -3.74 8.43 2.12
C LEU A 219 -5.11 8.25 2.77
N TYR A 220 -5.73 7.06 2.65
CA TYR A 220 -6.96 6.76 3.37
C TYR A 220 -6.78 6.79 4.89
N ARG A 221 -5.68 6.24 5.42
CA ARG A 221 -5.38 6.32 6.87
C ARG A 221 -5.19 7.78 7.30
N LEU A 222 -4.47 8.57 6.52
CA LEU A 222 -4.27 9.99 6.78
C LEU A 222 -5.61 10.75 6.77
N MET A 223 -6.47 10.49 5.78
CA MET A 223 -7.82 11.06 5.69
C MET A 223 -8.59 10.87 7.00
N LEU A 224 -8.55 9.67 7.58
CA LEU A 224 -9.21 9.38 8.86
C LEU A 224 -8.52 10.10 10.03
N ASP A 225 -7.19 10.10 10.08
CA ASP A 225 -6.41 10.70 11.17
C ASP A 225 -6.45 12.23 11.19
N SER A 226 -6.75 12.86 10.07
CA SER A 226 -6.73 14.31 9.90
C SER A 226 -8.10 14.93 9.62
N ASP A 227 -9.18 14.15 9.70
CA ASP A 227 -10.53 14.58 9.29
C ASP A 227 -10.54 15.19 7.88
N ASP A 228 -9.85 14.52 6.95
CA ASP A 228 -9.68 14.89 5.55
C ASP A 228 -9.05 16.29 5.32
N ALA A 229 -8.30 16.80 6.31
CA ALA A 229 -7.55 18.05 6.15
C ALA A 229 -6.63 18.03 4.90
N PRO A 230 -6.62 19.09 4.07
CA PRO A 230 -5.79 19.15 2.87
C PRO A 230 -4.28 19.05 3.14
N ILE A 231 -3.56 18.41 2.21
CA ILE A 231 -2.11 18.23 2.25
C ILE A 231 -1.46 18.54 0.89
N GLY A 232 -0.13 18.67 0.90
CA GLY A 232 0.65 18.96 -0.30
C GLY A 232 0.60 20.43 -0.72
N GLU A 233 1.28 20.73 -1.83
CA GLU A 233 1.39 22.07 -2.40
C GLU A 233 1.15 22.04 -3.93
N PRO A 234 0.04 22.61 -4.46
CA PRO A 234 -1.06 23.20 -3.70
C PRO A 234 -1.82 22.16 -2.85
N PRO A 235 -2.48 22.60 -1.75
CA PRO A 235 -3.17 21.71 -0.85
C PRO A 235 -4.40 21.05 -1.49
N ILE A 236 -4.53 19.73 -1.29
CA ILE A 236 -5.67 18.92 -1.73
C ILE A 236 -6.08 17.94 -0.63
N ALA A 237 -7.39 17.74 -0.48
CA ALA A 237 -7.95 16.76 0.46
C ALA A 237 -7.56 15.33 0.04
N PRO A 238 -7.10 14.46 0.96
CA PRO A 238 -6.87 13.05 0.69
C PRO A 238 -8.04 12.34 0.00
N SER A 239 -9.29 12.64 0.39
CA SER A 239 -10.50 12.08 -0.24
C SER A 239 -10.58 12.39 -1.73
N ALA A 240 -10.23 13.61 -2.16
CA ALA A 240 -10.24 14.02 -3.55
C ALA A 240 -9.21 13.24 -4.38
N VAL A 241 -8.03 12.95 -3.80
CA VAL A 241 -7.02 12.09 -4.43
C VAL A 241 -7.56 10.67 -4.63
N LEU A 242 -8.18 10.09 -3.60
CA LEU A 242 -8.74 8.73 -3.65
C LEU A 242 -9.87 8.61 -4.68
N ILE A 243 -10.80 9.58 -4.72
CA ILE A 243 -11.91 9.61 -5.68
C ILE A 243 -11.38 9.72 -7.10
N ALA A 244 -10.48 10.68 -7.35
CA ALA A 244 -9.96 10.93 -8.68
C ALA A 244 -9.12 9.76 -9.21
N TRP A 245 -8.33 9.12 -8.35
CA TRP A 245 -7.60 7.90 -8.70
C TRP A 245 -8.54 6.73 -9.03
N ALA A 246 -9.60 6.52 -8.24
CA ALA A 246 -10.58 5.48 -8.52
C ALA A 246 -11.32 5.71 -9.86
N ARG A 247 -11.64 6.97 -10.20
CA ARG A 247 -12.22 7.33 -11.50
C ARG A 247 -11.26 7.04 -12.65
N THR A 248 -9.97 7.39 -12.50
CA THR A 248 -8.95 7.04 -13.50
C THR A 248 -8.89 5.54 -13.75
N LEU A 249 -8.86 4.73 -12.69
CA LEU A 249 -8.85 3.27 -12.82
C LEU A 249 -10.14 2.72 -13.43
N ARG A 250 -11.31 3.29 -13.12
CA ARG A 250 -12.57 2.91 -13.77
C ARG A 250 -12.51 3.21 -15.26
N ASP A 251 -12.21 4.44 -15.62
CA ASP A 251 -12.48 4.94 -16.97
C ASP A 251 -11.36 4.61 -17.96
N PHE A 252 -10.11 4.73 -17.53
CA PHE A 252 -8.93 4.46 -18.37
C PHE A 252 -8.29 3.10 -18.05
N GLY A 253 -8.42 2.63 -16.81
CA GLY A 253 -7.96 1.31 -16.40
C GLY A 253 -8.86 0.19 -16.94
N SER A 254 -10.13 0.19 -16.51
CA SER A 254 -11.11 -0.82 -16.91
C SER A 254 -11.80 -0.51 -18.22
N GLY A 255 -12.05 0.78 -18.46
CA GLY A 255 -12.98 1.26 -19.46
C GLY A 255 -12.42 1.33 -20.87
N THR A 256 -13.31 1.75 -21.77
CA THR A 256 -13.06 2.01 -23.19
C THR A 256 -12.69 3.47 -23.46
N LEU A 257 -12.56 4.31 -22.43
CA LEU A 257 -12.17 5.71 -22.60
C LEU A 257 -10.65 5.80 -22.81
N GLY A 258 -10.25 6.71 -23.69
CA GLY A 258 -8.86 6.79 -24.18
C GLY A 258 -8.57 5.84 -25.34
N GLU A 259 -7.31 5.78 -25.76
CA GLU A 259 -6.84 4.87 -26.81
C GLU A 259 -6.60 3.45 -26.24
N ASN A 260 -7.57 2.90 -25.51
CA ASN A 260 -7.50 1.55 -24.92
C ASN A 260 -8.30 0.55 -25.78
N PRO A 261 -7.66 -0.21 -26.69
CA PRO A 261 -8.34 -1.20 -27.52
C PRO A 261 -8.66 -2.52 -26.79
N VAL A 262 -8.33 -2.67 -25.50
CA VAL A 262 -8.34 -3.98 -24.80
C VAL A 262 -9.23 -4.03 -23.54
N GLY A 263 -9.52 -2.88 -22.91
CA GLY A 263 -10.48 -2.80 -21.80
C GLY A 263 -11.92 -2.84 -22.30
N ASP A 264 -12.78 -3.60 -21.64
CA ASP A 264 -14.21 -3.75 -21.97
C ASP A 264 -15.15 -3.14 -20.91
N GLY A 265 -14.60 -2.44 -19.92
CA GLY A 265 -15.33 -1.86 -18.80
C GLY A 265 -15.66 -2.85 -17.68
N THR A 266 -15.21 -4.10 -17.76
CA THR A 266 -15.49 -5.14 -16.77
C THR A 266 -14.24 -5.51 -15.97
N VAL A 267 -14.44 -6.21 -14.84
CA VAL A 267 -13.34 -6.72 -14.01
C VAL A 267 -12.56 -7.86 -14.68
N ASP A 268 -13.18 -8.57 -15.62
CA ASP A 268 -12.57 -9.69 -16.34
C ASP A 268 -11.75 -9.21 -17.56
N GLY A 269 -12.06 -8.03 -18.09
CA GLY A 269 -11.35 -7.41 -19.22
C GLY A 269 -9.89 -7.07 -18.92
N THR A 270 -9.11 -6.75 -19.95
CA THR A 270 -7.69 -6.40 -19.77
C THR A 270 -7.53 -4.99 -19.22
N TRP A 271 -6.83 -4.86 -18.09
CA TRP A 271 -6.52 -3.57 -17.48
C TRP A 271 -5.02 -3.31 -17.63
N PRO A 272 -4.58 -2.04 -17.72
CA PRO A 272 -3.17 -1.71 -17.80
C PRO A 272 -2.53 -1.79 -16.42
N ASN A 273 -1.30 -2.27 -16.37
CA ASN A 273 -0.49 -2.12 -15.17
C ASN A 273 -0.02 -0.67 -14.99
N ILE A 274 0.20 0.06 -16.09
CA ILE A 274 0.64 1.47 -16.12
C ILE A 274 -0.16 2.24 -17.17
N LEU A 275 -0.55 3.47 -16.86
CA LEU A 275 -1.16 4.40 -17.81
C LEU A 275 -0.15 5.47 -18.23
N GLU A 276 -0.10 5.78 -19.51
CA GLU A 276 0.52 7.01 -20.01
C GLU A 276 -0.55 8.10 -20.07
N PHE A 277 -0.22 9.31 -19.60
CA PHE A 277 -1.15 10.43 -19.62
C PHE A 277 -0.43 11.74 -19.90
N GLU A 278 -1.18 12.69 -20.43
CA GLU A 278 -0.74 14.04 -20.73
C GLU A 278 -1.77 15.04 -20.22
N TRP A 279 -1.32 16.13 -19.59
CA TRP A 279 -2.19 17.24 -19.19
C TRP A 279 -1.58 18.59 -19.57
N SER A 280 -2.44 19.61 -19.57
CA SER A 280 -2.06 21.01 -19.74
C SER A 280 -2.59 21.86 -18.57
N GLY A 281 -1.95 23.02 -18.34
CA GLY A 281 -2.32 23.93 -17.26
C GLY A 281 -1.70 23.57 -15.91
N THR A 282 -2.42 23.76 -14.81
CA THR A 282 -1.92 23.51 -13.45
C THR A 282 -1.89 22.00 -13.14
N ARG A 283 -0.94 21.57 -12.29
CA ARG A 283 -0.84 20.17 -11.81
C ARG A 283 -2.13 19.70 -11.12
N ILE A 284 -2.77 20.58 -10.36
CA ILE A 284 -4.07 20.34 -9.73
C ILE A 284 -5.11 21.22 -10.44
N GLY A 285 -6.14 20.58 -10.99
CA GLY A 285 -7.23 21.25 -11.71
C GLY A 285 -6.95 21.61 -13.17
N GLY A 286 -5.84 21.09 -13.75
CA GLY A 286 -5.50 21.26 -15.17
C GLY A 286 -6.45 20.51 -16.10
N THR A 287 -6.20 20.57 -17.41
CA THR A 287 -7.01 19.85 -18.42
C THR A 287 -6.29 18.58 -18.87
N LEU A 288 -6.95 17.44 -18.76
CA LEU A 288 -6.45 16.16 -19.28
C LEU A 288 -6.49 16.21 -20.81
N VAL A 289 -5.34 15.97 -21.44
CA VAL A 289 -5.18 15.97 -22.91
C VAL A 289 -5.36 14.55 -23.43
N THR A 290 -4.60 13.60 -22.88
CA THR A 290 -4.72 12.17 -23.21
C THR A 290 -4.49 11.31 -21.98
N ALA A 291 -5.08 10.12 -21.99
CA ALA A 291 -4.74 9.00 -21.12
C ALA A 291 -4.90 7.71 -21.92
N ARG A 292 -3.88 6.86 -21.93
CA ARG A 292 -3.84 5.66 -22.77
C ARG A 292 -3.02 4.55 -22.15
N HIS A 293 -3.21 3.36 -22.70
CA HIS A 293 -2.43 2.18 -22.35
C HIS A 293 -1.06 2.23 -23.01
N THR A 294 -0.04 1.81 -22.26
CA THR A 294 1.33 1.65 -22.76
C THR A 294 1.68 0.19 -23.09
N VAL A 295 0.66 -0.66 -23.31
CA VAL A 295 0.87 -2.07 -23.68
C VAL A 295 1.51 -2.16 -25.07
N THR A 296 2.77 -2.57 -25.13
CA THR A 296 3.36 -3.13 -26.35
C THR A 296 3.29 -4.66 -26.24
N ALA A 297 3.00 -5.36 -27.34
CA ALA A 297 2.82 -6.82 -27.35
C ALA A 297 4.04 -7.64 -26.83
N SER A 298 5.17 -6.98 -26.61
CA SER A 298 6.41 -7.55 -26.07
C SER A 298 6.58 -7.43 -24.56
N ASP A 299 5.72 -6.69 -23.85
CA ASP A 299 5.86 -6.45 -22.42
C ASP A 299 4.89 -7.33 -21.59
N PRO A 300 5.36 -8.44 -20.98
CA PRO A 300 4.52 -9.32 -20.17
C PRO A 300 4.03 -8.69 -18.86
N ASP A 301 4.59 -7.56 -18.41
CA ASP A 301 4.17 -6.87 -17.19
C ASP A 301 3.28 -5.64 -17.47
N SER A 302 2.86 -5.49 -18.73
CA SER A 302 2.02 -4.37 -19.19
C SER A 302 0.55 -4.50 -18.81
N ALA A 303 0.08 -5.73 -18.55
CA ALA A 303 -1.29 -6.02 -18.15
C ALA A 303 -1.40 -6.24 -16.64
N LEU A 304 -2.51 -5.75 -16.07
CA LEU A 304 -2.84 -5.94 -14.68
C LEU A 304 -3.54 -7.29 -14.47
N TYR A 305 -2.81 -8.25 -13.91
CA TYR A 305 -3.31 -9.58 -13.57
C TYR A 305 -4.40 -9.56 -12.48
N GLU A 306 -5.16 -10.65 -12.36
CA GLU A 306 -6.22 -10.83 -11.35
C GLU A 306 -5.75 -10.54 -9.92
N THR A 307 -4.56 -11.00 -9.56
CA THR A 307 -3.97 -10.72 -8.24
C THR A 307 -3.68 -9.24 -8.03
N GLY A 308 -3.39 -8.49 -9.09
CA GLY A 308 -3.23 -7.04 -9.05
C GLY A 308 -4.58 -6.35 -8.87
N LYS A 309 -5.58 -6.71 -9.69
CA LYS A 309 -6.97 -6.24 -9.59
C LYS A 309 -7.56 -6.47 -8.20
N ALA A 310 -7.22 -7.59 -7.54
CA ALA A 310 -7.69 -7.92 -6.20
C ALA A 310 -7.26 -6.93 -5.09
N ASN A 311 -6.30 -6.04 -5.36
CA ASN A 311 -5.90 -4.99 -4.42
C ASN A 311 -6.76 -3.71 -4.55
N LEU A 312 -7.56 -3.58 -5.60
CA LEU A 312 -8.36 -2.40 -5.90
C LEU A 312 -9.73 -2.29 -5.17
N PRO A 313 -10.42 -3.36 -4.73
CA PRO A 313 -11.82 -3.26 -4.29
C PRO A 313 -12.07 -2.24 -3.17
N ALA A 314 -11.20 -2.21 -2.16
CA ALA A 314 -11.35 -1.30 -1.03
C ALA A 314 -11.22 0.18 -1.42
N LEU A 315 -10.35 0.50 -2.39
CA LEU A 315 -10.24 1.87 -2.92
C LEU A 315 -11.55 2.29 -3.57
N PHE A 316 -12.10 1.47 -4.47
CA PHE A 316 -13.34 1.77 -5.17
C PHE A 316 -14.51 1.99 -4.21
N LEU A 317 -14.65 1.13 -3.20
CA LEU A 317 -15.73 1.26 -2.22
C LEU A 317 -15.56 2.46 -1.31
N ARG A 318 -14.32 2.80 -0.89
CA ARG A 318 -14.03 4.05 -0.16
C ARG A 318 -14.40 5.27 -1.02
N ALA A 319 -13.93 5.31 -2.26
CA ALA A 319 -14.23 6.40 -3.18
C ALA A 319 -15.73 6.54 -3.45
N ALA A 320 -16.46 5.42 -3.58
CA ALA A 320 -17.90 5.40 -3.76
C ALA A 320 -18.66 5.94 -2.54
N LEU A 321 -18.19 5.65 -1.32
CA LEU A 321 -18.78 6.20 -0.09
C LEU A 321 -18.52 7.71 0.03
N LEU A 322 -17.31 8.15 -0.32
CA LEU A 322 -16.93 9.57 -0.26
C LEU A 322 -17.65 10.43 -1.31
N SER A 323 -17.87 9.89 -2.51
CA SER A 323 -18.46 10.63 -3.64
C SER A 323 -19.96 10.40 -3.85
N GLY A 324 -20.52 9.31 -3.31
CA GLY A 324 -21.86 8.85 -3.65
C GLY A 324 -21.96 8.20 -5.04
N ASP A 325 -20.85 7.95 -5.74
CA ASP A 325 -20.84 7.39 -7.10
C ASP A 325 -21.21 5.89 -7.10
N ALA A 326 -22.40 5.58 -7.63
CA ALA A 326 -22.92 4.22 -7.70
C ALA A 326 -22.12 3.32 -8.65
N THR A 327 -21.46 3.88 -9.66
CA THR A 327 -20.65 3.10 -10.62
C THR A 327 -19.34 2.65 -9.98
N LEU A 328 -18.71 3.49 -9.15
CA LEU A 328 -17.56 3.09 -8.34
C LEU A 328 -17.94 2.00 -7.34
N ARG A 329 -19.13 2.09 -6.74
CA ARG A 329 -19.64 1.04 -5.84
C ARG A 329 -19.80 -0.30 -6.56
N ALA A 330 -20.40 -0.29 -7.76
CA ALA A 330 -20.59 -1.50 -8.57
C ALA A 330 -19.24 -2.14 -8.92
N MET A 331 -18.30 -1.37 -9.48
CA MET A 331 -16.96 -1.84 -9.81
C MET A 331 -16.23 -2.40 -8.58
N GLY A 332 -16.31 -1.71 -7.43
CA GLY A 332 -15.72 -2.19 -6.18
C GLY A 332 -16.30 -3.51 -5.70
N ARG A 333 -17.61 -3.72 -5.85
CA ARG A 333 -18.28 -5.00 -5.54
C ARG A 333 -17.80 -6.12 -6.46
N ASP A 334 -17.72 -5.86 -7.76
CA ASP A 334 -17.30 -6.86 -8.75
C ASP A 334 -15.84 -7.28 -8.54
N LEU A 335 -14.96 -6.31 -8.25
CA LEU A 335 -13.57 -6.59 -7.89
C LEU A 335 -13.46 -7.38 -6.59
N ALA A 336 -14.31 -7.12 -5.60
CA ALA A 336 -14.34 -7.90 -4.35
C ALA A 336 -14.77 -9.35 -4.60
N LEU A 337 -15.73 -9.58 -5.52
CA LEU A 337 -16.13 -10.91 -5.97
C LEU A 337 -14.99 -11.62 -6.70
N LEU A 338 -14.27 -10.94 -7.59
CA LEU A 338 -13.08 -11.47 -8.27
C LEU A 338 -12.03 -11.89 -7.24
N ALA A 339 -11.70 -11.02 -6.29
CA ALA A 339 -10.72 -11.31 -5.24
C ALA A 339 -11.14 -12.51 -4.39
N TRP A 340 -12.42 -12.60 -4.02
CA TRP A 340 -12.97 -13.73 -3.29
C TRP A 340 -12.87 -15.04 -4.09
N GLN A 341 -13.27 -15.04 -5.36
CA GLN A 341 -13.21 -16.22 -6.22
C GLN A 341 -11.76 -16.69 -6.42
N GLY A 342 -10.84 -15.77 -6.72
CA GLY A 342 -9.40 -16.06 -6.83
C GLY A 342 -8.83 -16.64 -5.54
N SER A 343 -9.21 -16.08 -4.39
CA SER A 343 -8.79 -16.59 -3.07
C SER A 343 -9.25 -18.02 -2.81
N LYS A 344 -10.47 -18.39 -3.25
CA LYS A 344 -11.00 -19.75 -3.12
C LYS A 344 -10.32 -20.73 -4.07
N ALA A 345 -10.06 -20.31 -5.30
CA ALA A 345 -9.35 -21.14 -6.29
C ALA A 345 -7.94 -21.47 -5.79
N GLY A 346 -7.23 -20.48 -5.24
CA GLY A 346 -5.92 -20.66 -4.59
C GLY A 346 -5.95 -21.76 -3.52
N LEU A 347 -6.90 -21.68 -2.58
CA LEU A 347 -7.07 -22.70 -1.54
C LEU A 347 -7.37 -24.09 -2.12
N SER A 348 -8.21 -24.19 -3.14
CA SER A 348 -8.53 -25.48 -3.78
C SER A 348 -7.34 -26.14 -4.49
N SER A 349 -6.36 -25.33 -4.90
CA SER A 349 -5.11 -25.81 -5.51
C SER A 349 -4.02 -26.16 -4.48
N GLY A 350 -4.33 -26.15 -3.19
CA GLY A 350 -3.37 -26.44 -2.11
C GLY A 350 -2.36 -25.32 -1.87
N ILE A 351 -2.56 -24.14 -2.47
CA ILE A 351 -1.73 -22.96 -2.20
C ILE A 351 -2.17 -22.41 -0.84
N GLY A 352 -1.32 -22.58 0.19
CA GLY A 352 -1.56 -22.04 1.52
C GLY A 352 -1.49 -20.51 1.58
N LEU A 353 -1.44 -19.95 2.79
CA LEU A 353 -1.27 -18.51 3.04
C LEU A 353 0.13 -18.03 2.63
N GLY A 354 0.34 -17.85 1.32
CA GLY A 354 1.57 -17.33 0.71
C GLY A 354 1.31 -16.11 -0.18
N LYS A 355 2.30 -15.71 -0.99
CA LYS A 355 2.29 -14.45 -1.77
C LYS A 355 0.99 -14.20 -2.56
N ILE A 356 0.54 -15.19 -3.34
CA ILE A 356 -0.66 -15.07 -4.19
C ILE A 356 -1.91 -14.88 -3.34
N GLN A 357 -2.06 -15.69 -2.28
CA GLN A 357 -3.19 -15.57 -1.35
C GLN A 357 -3.16 -14.22 -0.61
N GLY A 358 -1.98 -13.73 -0.26
CA GLY A 358 -1.78 -12.41 0.33
C GLY A 358 -2.32 -11.28 -0.55
N LEU A 359 -2.05 -11.32 -1.86
CA LEU A 359 -2.57 -10.32 -2.80
C LEU A 359 -4.11 -10.37 -2.90
N TYR A 360 -4.71 -11.57 -2.96
CA TYR A 360 -6.16 -11.69 -2.98
C TYR A 360 -6.84 -11.19 -1.70
N LEU A 361 -6.20 -11.39 -0.54
CA LEU A 361 -6.78 -11.07 0.77
C LEU A 361 -6.44 -9.66 1.28
N ALA A 362 -5.37 -9.03 0.77
CA ALA A 362 -4.79 -7.81 1.34
C ALA A 362 -5.79 -6.67 1.55
N ARG A 363 -6.78 -6.55 0.66
CA ARG A 363 -7.82 -5.50 0.67
C ARG A 363 -9.25 -6.04 0.68
N LEU A 364 -9.43 -7.36 0.58
CA LEU A 364 -10.76 -7.97 0.55
C LEU A 364 -11.54 -7.73 1.85
N HIS A 365 -10.90 -7.87 3.01
CA HIS A 365 -11.59 -7.67 4.30
C HIS A 365 -12.16 -6.25 4.45
N ALA A 366 -11.36 -5.24 4.08
CA ALA A 366 -11.79 -3.85 4.12
C ALA A 366 -12.90 -3.60 3.10
N ALA A 367 -12.83 -4.20 1.92
CA ALA A 367 -13.89 -4.11 0.91
C ALA A 367 -15.21 -4.70 1.41
N ILE A 368 -15.19 -5.90 2.02
CA ILE A 368 -16.40 -6.53 2.56
C ILE A 368 -17.03 -5.64 3.64
N ALA A 369 -16.24 -5.07 4.55
CA ALA A 369 -16.75 -4.19 5.60
C ALA A 369 -17.40 -2.90 5.08
N LEU A 370 -17.10 -2.47 3.84
CA LEU A 370 -17.69 -1.28 3.20
C LEU A 370 -18.94 -1.62 2.36
N LEU A 371 -19.24 -2.90 2.18
CA LEU A 371 -20.42 -3.40 1.46
C LEU A 371 -21.59 -3.75 2.39
N GLU A 372 -21.29 -3.98 3.67
CA GLU A 372 -22.27 -4.09 4.77
C GLU A 372 -22.87 -2.70 5.07
#